data_AF-A0A7L6B0A8-F1
#
_entry.id   AF-A0A7L6B0A8-F1
#
_cell.length_a   1.000
_cell.length_b   1.000
_cell.length_c   1.000
_cell.angle_alpha   90.00
_cell.angle_beta   90.00
_cell.angle_gamma   90.00
#
_symmetry.space_group_name_H-M   'P 1'
#
loop_
_entity.id
_entity.type
_entity.pdbx_description
1 polymer ?
#
loop_
_entity_poly.entity_id
_entity_poly.type
_entity_poly.pdbx_seq_one_letter_code
_entity_poly.pdbx_strand_id
1 'polypeptide(L)'
;MGWLRRLLGGGGGVELDPGRQQELLRDVRHSYGAHARIRFPEQVDAISRLLSDDDGLVVAAGIVCEAAEEAHADLQFQAQEVYRRTGRRLLVHRRNYRPLWKEAGPSLRWPLGALPSGLHPYAQVTAAATVVGGRAKRLDRVTDPQPFVVRLFEVLDLTTAGWEFGRVRVDTDSTTLVERLTHTAAQVLAAMDDPPRLPPAVREMMRRNHSIDVYDPAGPRVVGRINLGARLRETLLA
;
A
#
# COMPACT_ATOMS: atom_id res chain seq x y z
N MET A 1 -20.83 17.92 -15.11
CA MET A 1 -21.87 17.23 -15.91
C MET A 1 -21.77 15.68 -15.89
N GLY A 2 -20.75 15.06 -15.29
CA GLY A 2 -20.58 13.59 -15.30
C GLY A 2 -21.48 12.79 -14.34
N TRP A 3 -21.96 13.40 -13.26
CA TRP A 3 -22.77 12.70 -12.24
C TRP A 3 -24.17 12.29 -12.75
N LEU A 4 -24.78 13.11 -13.62
CA LEU A 4 -26.08 12.83 -14.23
C LEU A 4 -26.03 11.72 -15.31
N ARG A 5 -24.87 11.47 -15.93
CA ARG A 5 -24.70 10.32 -16.85
C ARG A 5 -24.64 8.97 -16.11
N ARG A 6 -24.19 8.95 -14.85
CA ARG A 6 -24.20 7.74 -14.00
C ARG A 6 -25.60 7.39 -13.50
N LEU A 7 -26.45 8.40 -13.28
CA LEU A 7 -27.83 8.22 -12.79
C LEU A 7 -28.82 7.82 -13.91
N LEU A 8 -28.51 8.08 -15.17
CA LEU A 8 -29.44 7.91 -16.30
C LEU A 8 -29.06 6.80 -17.30
N GLY A 9 -28.31 5.77 -16.87
CA GLY A 9 -28.24 4.51 -17.64
C GLY A 9 -27.18 4.43 -18.75
N GLY A 10 -25.95 4.88 -18.48
CA GLY A 10 -24.83 4.76 -19.43
C GLY A 10 -23.65 3.98 -18.89
N GLY A 11 -23.70 2.64 -18.92
CA GLY A 11 -22.55 1.77 -18.71
C GLY A 11 -22.94 0.47 -18.00
N GLY A 12 -22.98 -0.64 -18.74
CA GLY A 12 -23.39 -1.96 -18.26
C GLY A 12 -22.82 -2.28 -16.88
N GLY A 13 -23.72 -2.41 -15.91
CA GLY A 13 -23.38 -2.67 -14.51
C GLY A 13 -22.54 -3.93 -14.42
N VAL A 14 -21.43 -3.83 -13.71
CA VAL A 14 -20.68 -5.01 -13.30
C VAL A 14 -21.51 -5.71 -12.22
N GLU A 15 -21.87 -6.97 -12.44
CA GLU A 15 -22.49 -7.79 -11.41
C GLU A 15 -21.41 -8.15 -10.39
N LEU A 16 -21.55 -7.61 -9.19
CA LEU A 16 -20.65 -7.82 -8.06
C LEU A 16 -21.34 -8.71 -7.04
N ASP A 17 -20.63 -9.74 -6.57
CA ASP A 17 -21.14 -10.70 -5.58
C ASP A 17 -20.42 -10.51 -4.24
N PRO A 18 -21.08 -9.90 -3.23
CA PRO A 18 -20.50 -9.71 -1.91
C PRO A 18 -20.13 -11.01 -1.19
N GLY A 19 -20.84 -12.12 -1.45
CA GLY A 19 -20.53 -13.43 -0.88
C GLY A 19 -19.21 -13.95 -1.42
N ARG A 20 -19.06 -13.89 -2.74
CA ARG A 20 -17.81 -14.25 -3.42
C ARG A 20 -16.63 -13.37 -3.00
N GLN A 21 -16.84 -12.07 -2.83
CA GLN A 21 -15.79 -11.16 -2.34
C GLN A 21 -15.29 -11.55 -0.94
N GLN A 22 -16.20 -11.95 -0.04
CA GLN A 22 -15.83 -12.43 1.29
C GLN A 22 -15.07 -13.76 1.24
N GLU A 23 -15.48 -14.68 0.36
CA GLU A 23 -14.77 -15.95 0.13
C GLU A 23 -13.35 -15.70 -0.37
N LEU A 24 -13.19 -14.87 -1.41
CA LEU A 24 -11.88 -14.49 -1.95
C LEU A 24 -10.98 -13.86 -0.87
N LEU A 25 -11.51 -12.92 -0.08
CA LEU A 25 -10.76 -12.28 0.99
C LEU A 25 -10.33 -13.28 2.07
N ARG A 26 -11.22 -14.21 2.45
CA ARG A 26 -10.93 -15.27 3.41
C ARG A 26 -9.84 -16.20 2.88
N ASP A 27 -9.93 -16.62 1.62
CA ASP A 27 -8.95 -17.50 0.99
C ASP A 27 -7.58 -16.86 0.92
N VAL A 28 -7.52 -15.57 0.57
CA VAL A 28 -6.28 -14.78 0.54
C VAL A 28 -5.62 -14.70 1.92
N ARG A 29 -6.40 -14.47 2.98
CA ARG A 29 -5.88 -14.38 4.36
C ARG A 29 -5.43 -15.73 4.90
N HIS A 30 -6.17 -16.79 4.61
CA HIS A 30 -5.90 -18.11 5.17
C HIS A 30 -4.75 -18.84 4.45
N SER A 31 -4.64 -18.66 3.13
CA SER A 31 -3.73 -19.46 2.31
C SER A 31 -2.34 -18.84 2.13
N TYR A 32 -2.21 -17.52 2.29
CA TYR A 32 -0.99 -16.77 2.00
C TYR A 32 -0.55 -15.93 3.19
N GLY A 33 0.69 -15.45 3.16
CA GLY A 33 1.32 -14.67 4.23
C GLY A 33 2.61 -15.32 4.72
N ALA A 34 3.06 -14.90 5.90
CA ALA A 34 4.30 -15.39 6.51
C ALA A 34 4.26 -16.90 6.87
N HIS A 35 3.08 -17.47 7.07
CA HIS A 35 2.90 -18.90 7.38
C HIS A 35 2.94 -19.80 6.14
N ALA A 36 2.78 -19.24 4.94
CA ALA A 36 2.82 -20.02 3.71
C ALA A 36 4.24 -20.48 3.39
N ARG A 37 4.38 -21.74 2.94
CA ARG A 37 5.69 -22.37 2.68
C ARG A 37 6.29 -22.05 1.29
N ILE A 38 5.69 -21.10 0.58
CA ILE A 38 6.13 -20.64 -0.75
C ILE A 38 6.65 -19.20 -0.65
N ARG A 39 7.53 -18.80 -1.57
CA ARG A 39 8.21 -17.49 -1.48
C ARG A 39 7.24 -16.35 -1.80
N PHE A 40 7.48 -15.15 -1.26
CA PHE A 40 6.58 -14.01 -1.47
C PHE A 40 6.31 -13.69 -2.95
N PRO A 41 7.29 -13.72 -3.88
CA PRO A 41 6.99 -13.52 -5.30
C PRO A 41 5.99 -14.55 -5.86
N GLU A 42 6.12 -15.82 -5.46
CA GLU A 42 5.22 -16.90 -5.89
C GLU A 42 3.82 -16.71 -5.28
N GLN A 43 3.74 -16.23 -4.04
CA GLN A 43 2.47 -15.86 -3.41
C GLN A 43 1.80 -14.69 -4.15
N VAL A 44 2.57 -13.68 -4.54
CA VAL A 44 2.06 -12.53 -5.30
C VAL A 44 1.40 -13.00 -6.60
N ASP A 45 2.08 -13.84 -7.37
CA ASP A 45 1.54 -14.39 -8.62
C ASP A 45 0.28 -15.25 -8.40
N ALA A 46 0.24 -16.04 -7.33
CA ALA A 46 -0.92 -16.86 -6.98
C ALA A 46 -2.13 -16.00 -6.58
N ILE A 47 -1.93 -15.02 -5.70
CA ILE A 47 -2.99 -14.09 -5.26
C ILE A 47 -3.48 -13.25 -6.44
N SER A 48 -2.59 -12.74 -7.28
CA SER A 48 -2.99 -11.93 -8.45
C SER A 48 -3.85 -12.71 -9.44
N ARG A 49 -3.60 -14.01 -9.62
CA ARG A 49 -4.47 -14.89 -10.43
C ARG A 49 -5.82 -15.13 -9.77
N LEU A 50 -5.83 -15.36 -8.46
CA LEU A 50 -7.06 -15.55 -7.69
C LEU A 50 -7.98 -14.33 -7.76
N LEU A 51 -7.41 -13.12 -7.73
CA LEU A 51 -8.13 -11.85 -7.75
C LEU A 51 -8.29 -11.23 -9.16
N SER A 52 -8.26 -12.05 -10.21
CA SER A 52 -8.15 -11.56 -11.60
C SER A 52 -9.44 -10.95 -12.18
N ASP A 53 -10.60 -11.19 -11.56
CA ASP A 53 -11.91 -10.71 -12.00
C ASP A 53 -12.42 -9.50 -11.19
N ASP A 54 -13.65 -9.06 -11.45
CA ASP A 54 -14.17 -7.80 -10.89
C ASP A 54 -14.40 -7.85 -9.38
N ASP A 55 -14.91 -8.97 -8.86
CA ASP A 55 -14.97 -9.20 -7.42
C ASP A 55 -13.56 -9.21 -6.81
N GLY A 56 -12.61 -9.87 -7.50
CA GLY A 56 -11.20 -9.86 -7.13
C GLY A 56 -10.59 -8.45 -7.11
N LEU A 57 -10.99 -7.57 -8.04
CA LEU A 57 -10.55 -6.17 -8.07
C LEU A 57 -11.10 -5.36 -6.90
N VAL A 58 -12.36 -5.57 -6.51
CA VAL A 58 -12.94 -4.97 -5.30
C VAL A 58 -12.19 -5.43 -4.06
N VAL A 59 -11.91 -6.73 -3.94
CA VAL A 59 -11.15 -7.32 -2.82
C VAL A 59 -9.72 -6.78 -2.79
N ALA A 60 -9.05 -6.67 -3.94
CA ALA A 60 -7.70 -6.11 -4.04
C ALA A 60 -7.66 -4.64 -3.57
N ALA A 61 -8.60 -3.81 -4.02
CA ALA A 61 -8.70 -2.43 -3.52
C ALA A 61 -8.97 -2.40 -2.01
N GLY A 62 -9.84 -3.29 -1.52
CA GLY A 62 -10.15 -3.46 -0.10
C GLY A 62 -8.94 -3.82 0.75
N ILE A 63 -8.09 -4.75 0.30
CA ILE A 63 -6.86 -5.17 1.01
C ILE A 63 -5.91 -3.99 1.25
N VAL A 64 -5.68 -3.15 0.24
CA VAL A 64 -4.80 -1.97 0.39
C VAL A 64 -5.40 -0.95 1.36
N CYS A 65 -6.71 -0.72 1.25
CA CYS A 65 -7.43 0.18 2.15
C CYS A 65 -7.38 -0.31 3.61
N GLU A 66 -7.68 -1.59 3.84
CA GLU A 66 -7.64 -2.22 5.16
C GLU A 66 -6.23 -2.16 5.77
N ALA A 67 -5.19 -2.50 4.99
CA ALA A 67 -3.82 -2.41 5.46
C ALA A 67 -3.45 -0.98 5.93
N ALA A 68 -3.93 0.04 5.22
CA ALA A 68 -3.73 1.44 5.61
C ALA A 68 -4.53 1.82 6.87
N GLU A 69 -5.78 1.37 7.02
CA GLU A 69 -6.58 1.62 8.22
C GLU A 69 -5.98 0.97 9.46
N GLU A 70 -5.63 -0.31 9.36
CA GLU A 70 -5.06 -1.05 10.47
C GLU A 70 -3.69 -0.50 10.88
N ALA A 71 -2.85 -0.13 9.91
CA ALA A 71 -1.57 0.51 10.21
C ALA A 71 -1.75 1.88 10.88
N HIS A 72 -2.75 2.66 10.47
CA HIS A 72 -3.09 3.91 11.12
C HIS A 72 -3.53 3.70 12.58
N ALA A 73 -4.43 2.75 12.81
CA ALA A 73 -4.94 2.40 14.12
C ALA A 73 -3.82 1.90 15.05
N ASP A 74 -2.92 1.05 14.54
CA ASP A 74 -1.76 0.58 15.32
C ASP A 74 -0.83 1.74 15.71
N LEU A 75 -0.55 2.68 14.81
CA LEU A 75 0.25 3.86 15.16
C LEU A 75 -0.42 4.76 16.21
N GLN A 76 -1.74 4.92 16.16
CA GLN A 76 -2.48 5.63 17.22
C GLN A 76 -2.34 4.92 18.56
N PHE A 77 -2.47 3.59 18.57
CA PHE A 77 -2.29 2.78 19.77
C PHE A 77 -0.86 2.90 20.32
N GLN A 78 0.16 2.77 19.46
CA GLN A 78 1.56 2.92 19.85
C GLN A 78 1.87 4.33 20.40
N ALA A 79 1.32 5.38 19.79
CA ALA A 79 1.47 6.76 20.28
C ALA A 79 0.85 6.94 21.67
N GLN A 80 -0.31 6.34 21.93
CA GLN A 80 -0.94 6.35 23.24
C GLN A 80 -0.12 5.57 24.28
N GLU A 81 0.48 4.44 23.90
CA GLU A 81 1.35 3.66 24.76
C GLU A 81 2.63 4.43 25.15
N VAL A 82 3.24 5.16 24.21
CA VAL A 82 4.36 6.04 24.51
C VAL A 82 3.94 7.13 25.50
N TYR A 83 2.79 7.77 25.27
CA TYR A 83 2.26 8.78 26.19
C TYR A 83 2.05 8.23 27.61
N ARG A 84 1.47 7.03 27.74
CA ARG A 84 1.27 6.39 29.06
C ARG A 84 2.59 6.14 29.80
N ARG A 85 3.65 5.75 29.08
CA ARG A 85 4.94 5.38 29.69
C ARG A 85 5.83 6.59 29.98
N THR A 86 5.76 7.64 29.17
CA THR A 86 6.74 8.75 29.24
C THR A 86 6.10 10.13 29.44
N GLY A 87 4.77 10.25 29.43
CA GLY A 87 4.05 11.53 29.46
C GLY A 87 4.18 12.35 28.17
N ARG A 88 4.88 11.85 27.15
CA ARG A 88 5.12 12.57 25.88
C ARG A 88 3.99 12.31 24.89
N ARG A 89 3.31 13.36 24.44
CA ARG A 89 2.24 13.25 23.45
C ARG A 89 2.82 13.23 22.05
N LEU A 90 2.58 12.14 21.32
CA LEU A 90 2.91 12.02 19.90
C LEU A 90 1.67 12.28 19.04
N LEU A 91 1.81 13.07 17.98
CA LEU A 91 0.72 13.36 17.05
C LEU A 91 0.79 12.45 15.82
N VAL A 92 -0.25 11.64 15.61
CA VAL A 92 -0.37 10.78 14.43
C VAL A 92 -1.15 11.52 13.34
N HIS A 93 -0.43 12.04 12.35
CA HIS A 93 -1.04 12.79 11.25
C HIS A 93 -1.20 11.91 10.01
N ARG A 94 -2.44 11.49 9.70
CA ARG A 94 -2.73 10.52 8.64
C ARG A 94 -2.22 10.90 7.24
N ARG A 95 -2.21 12.21 6.94
CA ARG A 95 -1.74 12.74 5.65
C ARG A 95 -0.21 12.79 5.50
N ASN A 96 0.52 12.59 6.59
CA ASN A 96 1.98 12.65 6.63
C ASN A 96 2.49 12.00 7.92
N TYR A 97 2.92 10.75 7.87
CA TYR A 97 3.43 10.04 9.04
C TYR A 97 4.88 10.42 9.40
N ARG A 98 5.59 11.08 8.50
CA ARG A 98 7.04 11.34 8.64
C ARG A 98 7.41 12.16 9.89
N PRO A 99 6.68 13.20 10.32
CA PRO A 99 6.98 13.91 11.55
C PRO A 99 6.97 12.99 12.78
N LEU A 100 5.96 12.12 12.89
CA LEU A 100 5.87 11.11 13.96
C LEU A 100 7.10 10.19 13.95
N TRP A 101 7.47 9.68 12.77
CA TRP A 101 8.61 8.78 12.62
C TRP A 101 9.96 9.46 12.91
N LYS A 102 10.15 10.72 12.52
CA LYS A 102 11.35 11.51 12.88
C LYS A 102 11.45 11.72 14.38
N GLU A 103 10.31 11.94 15.03
CA GLU A 103 10.24 12.24 16.45
C GLU A 103 10.45 10.99 17.34
N ALA A 104 9.85 9.87 16.96
CA ALA A 104 9.71 8.69 17.81
C ALA A 104 10.09 7.37 17.13
N GLY A 105 10.69 7.38 15.93
CA GLY A 105 10.94 6.18 15.13
C GLY A 105 11.59 5.01 15.89
N PRO A 106 12.63 5.21 16.71
CA PRO A 106 13.23 4.14 17.51
C PRO A 106 12.30 3.55 18.59
N SER A 107 11.24 4.25 18.97
CA SER A 107 10.23 3.83 19.96
C SER A 107 8.98 3.25 19.31
N LEU A 108 8.90 3.25 17.97
CA LEU A 108 7.76 2.75 17.21
C LEU A 108 8.14 1.46 16.49
N ARG A 109 7.22 0.50 16.48
CA ARG A 109 7.27 -0.69 15.63
C ARG A 109 6.67 -0.34 14.28
N TRP A 110 7.27 -0.84 13.19
CA TRP A 110 6.69 -0.73 11.86
C TRP A 110 5.34 -1.48 11.78
N PRO A 111 4.23 -0.78 11.53
CA PRO A 111 2.89 -1.35 11.69
C PRO A 111 2.53 -2.38 10.61
N LEU A 112 3.08 -2.24 9.41
CA LEU A 112 2.76 -3.10 8.28
C LEU A 112 3.29 -4.53 8.45
N GLY A 113 4.27 -4.78 9.32
CA GLY A 113 4.83 -6.11 9.52
C GLY A 113 3.97 -7.06 10.34
N ALA A 114 2.90 -6.58 10.98
CA ALA A 114 2.07 -7.36 11.89
C ALA A 114 0.64 -6.82 11.98
N LEU A 115 -0.03 -6.75 10.82
CA LEU A 115 -1.40 -6.26 10.71
C LEU A 115 -2.41 -7.25 11.36
N PRO A 116 -3.39 -6.78 12.16
CA PRO A 116 -4.41 -7.63 12.80
C PRO A 116 -5.20 -8.52 11.84
N SER A 117 -5.46 -8.04 10.62
CA SER A 117 -6.11 -8.80 9.53
C SER A 117 -5.31 -10.01 9.05
N GLY A 118 -4.03 -10.14 9.43
CA GLY A 118 -3.10 -11.15 8.92
C GLY A 118 -2.54 -10.83 7.53
N LEU A 119 -2.83 -9.66 6.97
CA LEU A 119 -2.29 -9.22 5.69
C LEU A 119 -0.78 -8.99 5.80
N HIS A 120 -0.01 -9.59 4.91
CA HIS A 120 1.44 -9.40 4.83
C HIS A 120 1.79 -8.38 3.73
N PRO A 121 2.67 -7.39 4.00
CA PRO A 121 2.96 -6.31 3.07
C PRO A 121 3.60 -6.81 1.78
N TYR A 122 4.49 -7.80 1.90
CA TYR A 122 5.24 -8.34 0.75
C TYR A 122 4.50 -9.42 -0.04
N ALA A 123 3.35 -9.91 0.46
CA ALA A 123 2.51 -10.87 -0.25
C ALA A 123 1.18 -10.24 -0.65
N GLN A 124 0.19 -10.23 0.25
CA GLN A 124 -1.17 -9.79 -0.04
C GLN A 124 -1.23 -8.34 -0.51
N VAL A 125 -0.56 -7.40 0.17
CA VAL A 125 -0.64 -5.98 -0.20
C VAL A 125 0.06 -5.72 -1.53
N THR A 126 1.20 -6.36 -1.78
CA THR A 126 1.92 -6.28 -3.06
C THR A 126 1.08 -6.85 -4.21
N ALA A 127 0.44 -8.01 -4.01
CA ALA A 127 -0.43 -8.64 -4.99
C ALA A 127 -1.67 -7.79 -5.28
N ALA A 128 -2.30 -7.27 -4.23
CA ALA A 128 -3.47 -6.40 -4.33
C ALA A 128 -3.16 -5.12 -5.11
N ALA A 129 -2.06 -4.44 -4.80
CA ALA A 129 -1.59 -3.30 -5.58
C ALA A 129 -1.39 -3.68 -7.06
N THR A 130 -0.72 -4.80 -7.32
CA THR A 130 -0.46 -5.30 -8.69
C THR A 130 -1.75 -5.54 -9.48
N VAL A 131 -2.76 -6.17 -8.87
CA VAL A 131 -4.08 -6.41 -9.49
C VAL A 131 -4.78 -5.09 -9.83
N VAL A 132 -4.80 -4.15 -8.88
CA VAL A 132 -5.43 -2.85 -9.10
C VAL A 132 -4.72 -2.07 -10.21
N GLY A 133 -3.39 -2.03 -10.21
CA GLY A 133 -2.61 -1.34 -11.25
C GLY A 133 -2.86 -1.91 -12.63
N GLY A 134 -2.82 -3.24 -12.77
CA GLY A 134 -3.11 -3.93 -14.03
C GLY A 134 -4.52 -3.69 -14.57
N ARG A 135 -5.45 -3.25 -13.72
CA ARG A 135 -6.86 -3.02 -14.06
C ARG A 135 -7.34 -1.62 -13.68
N ALA A 136 -6.43 -0.64 -13.61
CA ALA A 136 -6.71 0.72 -13.13
C ALA A 136 -7.87 1.40 -13.87
N LYS A 137 -7.97 1.22 -15.19
CA LYS A 137 -9.06 1.76 -16.05
C LYS A 137 -10.44 1.14 -15.77
N ARG A 138 -10.51 0.05 -15.02
CA ARG A 138 -11.74 -0.64 -14.62
C ARG A 138 -12.11 -0.36 -13.17
N LEU A 139 -11.20 0.24 -12.39
CA LEU A 139 -11.39 0.47 -10.97
C LEU A 139 -12.64 1.31 -10.69
N ASP A 140 -12.84 2.38 -11.46
CA ASP A 140 -13.98 3.31 -11.36
C ASP A 140 -15.35 2.67 -11.66
N ARG A 141 -15.36 1.50 -12.31
CA ARG A 141 -16.58 0.73 -12.59
C ARG A 141 -17.01 -0.14 -11.42
N VAL A 142 -16.08 -0.50 -10.54
CA VAL A 142 -16.34 -1.45 -9.45
C VAL A 142 -16.23 -0.81 -8.06
N THR A 143 -15.48 0.28 -7.93
CA THR A 143 -15.34 1.01 -6.65
C THR A 143 -14.88 2.46 -6.89
N ASP A 144 -14.98 3.31 -5.87
CA ASP A 144 -14.46 4.68 -5.94
C ASP A 144 -12.91 4.67 -5.90
N PRO A 145 -12.21 5.17 -6.94
CA PRO A 145 -10.75 5.20 -6.96
C PRO A 145 -10.16 6.21 -5.96
N GLN A 146 -10.92 7.22 -5.52
CA GLN A 146 -10.40 8.31 -4.71
C GLN A 146 -9.94 7.84 -3.30
N PRO A 147 -10.75 7.11 -2.50
CA PRO A 147 -10.29 6.53 -1.25
C PRO A 147 -9.11 5.58 -1.43
N PHE A 148 -9.12 4.76 -2.48
CA PHE A 148 -8.05 3.82 -2.76
C PHE A 148 -6.69 4.52 -2.96
N VAL A 149 -6.62 5.54 -3.81
CA VAL A 149 -5.37 6.26 -4.07
C VAL A 149 -4.82 6.92 -2.80
N VAL A 150 -5.70 7.48 -1.96
CA VAL A 150 -5.29 8.04 -0.67
C VAL A 150 -4.67 6.96 0.21
N ARG A 151 -5.32 5.80 0.36
CA ARG A 151 -4.81 4.69 1.18
C ARG A 151 -3.53 4.08 0.62
N LEU A 152 -3.45 3.93 -0.69
CA LEU A 152 -2.24 3.46 -1.36
C LEU A 152 -1.04 4.36 -1.03
N PHE A 153 -1.21 5.68 -1.08
CA PHE A 153 -0.15 6.61 -0.71
C PHE A 153 0.17 6.59 0.78
N GLU A 154 -0.79 6.28 1.65
CA GLU A 154 -0.52 6.04 3.08
C GLU A 154 0.38 4.81 3.27
N VAL A 155 0.09 3.69 2.60
CA VAL A 155 0.94 2.48 2.66
C VAL A 155 2.34 2.77 2.13
N LEU A 156 2.46 3.55 1.04
CA LEU A 156 3.75 3.97 0.51
C LEU A 156 4.53 4.86 1.49
N ASP A 157 3.89 5.84 2.13
CA ASP A 157 4.53 6.67 3.15
C ASP A 157 4.96 5.83 4.36
N LEU A 158 4.10 4.95 4.86
CA LEU A 158 4.42 4.06 5.98
C LEU A 158 5.58 3.10 5.69
N THR A 159 5.64 2.57 4.47
CA THR A 159 6.74 1.69 4.04
C THR A 159 8.05 2.47 4.00
N THR A 160 8.06 3.63 3.34
CA THR A 160 9.29 4.42 3.13
C THR A 160 9.74 5.17 4.39
N ALA A 161 8.82 5.54 5.28
CA ALA A 161 9.15 6.06 6.62
C ALA A 161 9.73 4.95 7.51
N GLY A 162 9.24 3.71 7.38
CA GLY A 162 9.81 2.54 8.04
C GLY A 162 11.28 2.33 7.66
N TRP A 163 11.61 2.46 6.37
CA TRP A 163 12.99 2.35 5.88
C TRP A 163 13.92 3.39 6.50
N GLU A 164 13.47 4.65 6.55
CA GLU A 164 14.34 5.76 6.98
C GLU A 164 14.46 5.90 8.50
N PHE A 165 13.37 5.67 9.23
CA PHE A 165 13.27 6.02 10.64
C PHE A 165 12.92 4.82 11.53
N GLY A 166 12.22 3.83 10.98
CA GLY A 166 11.74 2.65 11.70
C GLY A 166 12.71 1.47 11.72
N ARG A 167 13.94 1.64 11.21
CA ARG A 167 14.96 0.59 11.08
C ARG A 167 14.47 -0.64 10.30
N VAL A 168 13.50 -0.45 9.42
CA VAL A 168 13.04 -1.52 8.52
C VAL A 168 14.10 -1.71 7.46
N ARG A 169 14.62 -2.93 7.37
CA ARG A 169 15.62 -3.28 6.38
C ARG A 169 15.01 -3.17 4.98
N VAL A 170 15.77 -2.59 4.04
CA VAL A 170 15.38 -2.52 2.64
C VAL A 170 15.91 -3.74 1.91
N ASP A 171 15.04 -4.70 1.64
CA ASP A 171 15.33 -5.88 0.82
C ASP A 171 14.60 -5.84 -0.53
N THR A 172 14.78 -6.87 -1.36
CA THR A 172 14.13 -6.95 -2.67
C THR A 172 12.61 -7.05 -2.59
N ASP A 173 12.06 -7.65 -1.53
CA ASP A 173 10.62 -7.80 -1.34
C ASP A 173 9.96 -6.45 -0.99
N SER A 174 10.58 -5.71 -0.07
CA SER A 174 10.17 -4.35 0.26
C SER A 174 10.31 -3.40 -0.92
N THR A 175 11.37 -3.55 -1.72
CA THR A 175 11.57 -2.76 -2.94
C THR A 175 10.48 -3.05 -3.96
N THR A 176 10.13 -4.33 -4.13
CA THR A 176 9.03 -4.76 -5.01
C THR A 176 7.70 -4.15 -4.55
N LEU A 177 7.40 -4.14 -3.25
CA LEU A 177 6.20 -3.49 -2.73
C LEU A 177 6.16 -2.00 -3.12
N VAL A 178 7.25 -1.26 -2.91
CA VAL A 178 7.32 0.17 -3.25
C VAL A 178 7.17 0.40 -4.75
N GLU A 179 7.78 -0.42 -5.59
CA GLU A 179 7.64 -0.35 -7.04
C GLU A 179 6.19 -0.60 -7.48
N ARG A 180 5.54 -1.65 -6.94
CA ARG A 180 4.14 -1.95 -7.26
C ARG A 180 3.18 -0.88 -6.80
N LEU A 181 3.35 -0.35 -5.58
CA LEU A 181 2.54 0.77 -5.10
C LEU A 181 2.72 2.01 -5.99
N THR A 182 3.96 2.37 -6.31
CA THR A 182 4.27 3.55 -7.13
C THR A 182 3.69 3.44 -8.54
N HIS A 183 3.90 2.29 -9.20
CA HIS A 183 3.38 2.06 -10.54
C HIS A 183 1.85 2.04 -10.57
N THR A 184 1.23 1.37 -9.59
CA THR A 184 -0.22 1.36 -9.43
C THR A 184 -0.78 2.75 -9.19
N ALA A 185 -0.12 3.58 -8.38
CA ALA A 185 -0.50 4.97 -8.17
C ALA A 185 -0.51 5.74 -9.50
N ALA A 186 0.55 5.64 -10.29
CA ALA A 186 0.64 6.29 -11.60
C ALA A 186 -0.49 5.84 -12.53
N GLN A 187 -0.74 4.53 -12.62
CA GLN A 187 -1.78 3.97 -13.49
C GLN A 187 -3.19 4.41 -13.08
N VAL A 188 -3.49 4.43 -11.76
CA VAL A 188 -4.80 4.86 -11.27
C VAL A 188 -4.97 6.37 -11.42
N LEU A 189 -3.96 7.18 -11.07
CA LEU A 189 -4.02 8.63 -11.28
C LEU A 189 -4.24 9.00 -12.76
N ALA A 190 -3.58 8.29 -13.68
CA ALA A 190 -3.76 8.51 -15.12
C ALA A 190 -5.14 8.06 -15.65
N ALA A 191 -5.84 7.18 -14.93
CA ALA A 191 -7.18 6.72 -15.27
C ALA A 191 -8.29 7.60 -14.68
N MET A 192 -7.97 8.48 -13.73
CA MET A 192 -8.93 9.36 -13.06
C MET A 192 -9.16 10.65 -13.86
N ASP A 193 -10.42 11.09 -13.96
CA ASP A 193 -10.78 12.36 -14.60
C ASP A 193 -10.24 13.60 -13.85
N ASP A 194 -10.24 13.55 -12.51
CA ASP A 194 -9.77 14.63 -11.62
C ASP A 194 -8.86 14.04 -10.53
N PRO A 195 -7.58 13.75 -10.84
CA PRO A 195 -6.68 13.10 -9.90
C PRO A 195 -6.29 14.04 -8.73
N PRO A 196 -6.22 13.52 -7.49
CA PRO A 196 -5.78 14.32 -6.35
C PRO A 196 -4.30 14.72 -6.49
N ARG A 197 -3.93 15.84 -5.88
CA ARG A 197 -2.53 16.27 -5.79
C ARG A 197 -1.70 15.25 -4.99
N LEU A 198 -0.45 15.05 -5.41
CA LEU A 198 0.49 14.18 -4.70
C LEU A 198 0.66 14.61 -3.23
N PRO A 199 0.58 13.66 -2.28
CA PRO A 199 0.70 13.97 -0.85
C PRO A 199 2.02 14.65 -0.48
N PRO A 200 2.05 15.47 0.59
CA PRO A 200 3.28 16.14 1.04
C PRO A 200 4.47 15.19 1.27
N ALA A 201 4.21 14.00 1.83
CA ALA A 201 5.23 12.99 2.08
C ALA A 201 5.90 12.49 0.78
N VAL A 202 5.10 12.23 -0.26
CA VAL A 202 5.59 11.81 -1.58
C VAL A 202 6.43 12.92 -2.20
N ARG A 203 5.95 14.17 -2.16
CA ARG A 203 6.71 15.34 -2.65
C ARG A 203 7.99 15.61 -1.87
N GLU A 204 8.02 15.33 -0.56
CA GLU A 204 9.26 15.36 0.23
C GLU A 204 10.24 14.31 -0.27
N MET A 205 9.78 13.08 -0.51
CA MET A 205 10.62 11.99 -1.01
C MET A 205 11.18 12.28 -2.41
N MET A 206 10.33 12.78 -3.31
CA MET A 206 10.71 13.19 -4.66
C MET A 206 11.71 14.36 -4.69
N ARG A 207 11.99 15.05 -3.58
CA ARG A 207 13.06 16.07 -3.53
C ARG A 207 14.41 15.50 -3.12
N ARG A 208 14.45 14.25 -2.66
CA ARG A 208 15.67 13.60 -2.22
C ARG A 208 16.40 12.96 -3.39
N ASN A 209 17.71 12.82 -3.23
CA ASN A 209 18.58 12.23 -4.24
C ASN A 209 19.67 11.36 -3.58
N HIS A 210 19.26 10.44 -2.70
CA HIS A 210 20.16 9.48 -2.09
C HIS A 210 19.80 8.07 -2.55
N SER A 211 20.79 7.20 -2.61
CA SER A 211 20.59 5.78 -2.89
C SER A 211 20.62 5.00 -1.59
N ILE A 212 19.74 4.00 -1.48
CA ILE A 212 19.65 3.08 -0.35
C ILE A 212 20.11 1.71 -0.85
N ASP A 213 20.95 1.02 -0.06
CA ASP A 213 21.37 -0.34 -0.38
C ASP A 213 20.19 -1.30 -0.23
N VAL A 214 20.00 -2.15 -1.23
CA VAL A 214 18.96 -3.18 -1.27
C VAL A 214 19.61 -4.52 -0.96
N TYR A 215 19.05 -5.21 0.02
CA TYR A 215 19.59 -6.46 0.51
C TYR A 215 18.85 -7.69 -0.02
N ASP A 216 19.52 -8.84 0.00
CA ASP A 216 18.89 -10.15 -0.14
C ASP A 216 17.96 -10.40 1.06
N PRO A 217 16.68 -10.78 0.85
CA PRO A 217 15.78 -11.16 1.94
C PRO A 217 16.33 -12.31 2.79
N ALA A 218 17.07 -13.24 2.18
CA ALA A 218 17.58 -14.46 2.83
C ALA A 218 18.93 -14.28 3.54
N GLY A 219 19.60 -13.13 3.44
CA GLY A 219 20.94 -12.96 4.00
C GLY A 219 21.42 -11.52 4.12
N PRO A 220 22.59 -11.26 4.71
CA PRO A 220 23.12 -9.92 4.96
C PRO A 220 23.66 -9.20 3.71
N ARG A 221 23.64 -9.86 2.53
CA ARG A 221 24.29 -9.38 1.31
C ARG A 221 23.52 -8.25 0.65
N VAL A 222 24.23 -7.19 0.23
CA VAL A 222 23.69 -6.15 -0.67
C VAL A 222 23.64 -6.71 -2.10
N VAL A 223 22.47 -6.64 -2.73
CA VAL A 223 22.20 -7.13 -4.09
C VAL A 223 21.89 -6.01 -5.09
N GLY A 224 21.69 -4.79 -4.60
CA GLY A 224 21.44 -3.63 -5.45
C GLY A 224 21.39 -2.32 -4.68
N ARG A 225 21.00 -1.24 -5.36
CA ARG A 225 20.73 0.07 -4.75
C ARG A 225 19.50 0.70 -5.40
N ILE A 226 18.73 1.46 -4.62
CA ILE A 226 17.57 2.19 -5.12
C ILE A 226 17.66 3.67 -4.76
N ASN A 227 17.47 4.55 -5.75
CA ASN A 227 17.23 5.97 -5.52
C ASN A 227 15.72 6.24 -5.57
N LEU A 228 15.09 6.17 -4.41
CA LEU A 228 13.63 6.25 -4.29
C LEU A 228 13.09 7.59 -4.82
N GLY A 229 13.76 8.70 -4.51
CA GLY A 229 13.35 10.02 -5.00
C GLY A 229 13.37 10.12 -6.53
N ALA A 230 14.40 9.57 -7.18
CA ALA A 230 14.48 9.51 -8.63
C ALA A 230 13.39 8.61 -9.23
N ARG A 231 13.18 7.41 -8.66
CA ARG A 231 12.15 6.46 -9.13
C ARG A 231 10.73 7.02 -9.02
N LEU A 232 10.40 7.70 -7.92
CA LEU A 232 9.10 8.35 -7.75
C LEU A 232 8.89 9.46 -8.78
N ARG A 233 9.90 10.29 -9.07
CA ARG A 233 9.84 11.32 -10.12
C ARG A 233 9.62 10.69 -11.50
N GLU A 234 10.40 9.68 -11.83
CA GLU A 234 10.31 8.95 -13.10
C GLU A 234 8.93 8.34 -13.31
N THR A 235 8.29 7.82 -12.26
CA THR A 235 7.02 7.08 -12.40
C THR A 235 5.78 7.95 -12.24
N LEU A 236 5.77 8.91 -11.31
CA LEU A 236 4.57 9.70 -10.97
C LEU A 236 4.46 11.02 -11.74
N LEU A 237 5.51 11.43 -12.47
CA LEU A 237 5.51 12.65 -13.30
C LEU A 237 5.67 12.34 -14.80
N ALA A 238 5.63 11.06 -15.18
CA ALA A 238 5.69 10.61 -16.57
C ALA A 238 4.40 10.91 -17.33
#